data_AF-X0WFE7-F1
#
_entry.id   AF-X0WFE7-F1
#
_cell.length_a   1.000
_cell.length_b   1.000
_cell.length_c   1.000
_cell.angle_alpha   90.00
_cell.angle_beta   90.00
_cell.angle_gamma   90.00
#
_symmetry.space_group_name_H-M   'P 1'
#
loop_
_entity.id
_entity.type
_entity.pdbx_description
1 polymer ?
#
loop_
_entity_poly.entity_id
_entity_poly.type
_entity_poly.pdbx_seq_one_letter_code
_entity_poly.pdbx_strand_id
1 'polypeptide(L)'
;SPLQVLKEAHRIIRRDGKLMLGLVLKESPWGKFYQKKKKLGYPFYKHATFYKFDEVVRLLVQAGFVTERTVSTLFQRPGEVRHMEVPKEGYFAGAGFTIMVAGKKAVATEATNRDYE
;
A
#
# COMPACT_ATOMS: atom_id res chain seq x y z
N SER A 1 2.42 4.99 -15.02
CA SER A 1 1.58 3.96 -14.36
C SER A 1 2.12 3.67 -12.96
N PRO A 2 1.30 3.41 -11.92
CA PRO A 2 1.78 3.10 -10.55
C PRO A 2 2.80 1.96 -10.51
N LEU A 3 2.63 0.95 -11.37
CA LEU A 3 3.56 -0.18 -11.46
C LEU A 3 5.00 0.26 -11.80
N GLN A 4 5.16 1.25 -12.69
CA GLN A 4 6.48 1.75 -13.07
C GLN A 4 7.17 2.45 -11.90
N VAL A 5 6.42 3.22 -11.11
CA VAL A 5 6.93 3.88 -9.90
C VAL A 5 7.38 2.84 -8.87
N LEU A 6 6.59 1.78 -8.68
CA LEU A 6 6.95 0.69 -7.77
C LEU A 6 8.18 -0.09 -8.25
N LYS A 7 8.28 -0.37 -9.56
CA LYS A 7 9.49 -1.01 -10.14
C LYS A 7 10.73 -0.16 -9.95
N GLU A 8 10.60 1.16 -10.12
CA GLU A 8 11.71 2.08 -9.90
C GLU A 8 12.09 2.16 -8.41
N ALA A 9 11.11 2.20 -7.50
CA ALA A 9 11.35 2.09 -6.06
C ALA A 9 12.08 0.78 -5.72
N HIS A 10 11.66 -0.34 -6.31
CA HIS A 10 12.34 -1.62 -6.14
C HIS A 10 13.78 -1.59 -6.64
N ARG A 11 14.05 -0.92 -7.77
CA ARG A 11 15.41 -0.77 -8.33
C ARG A 11 16.35 -0.05 -7.36
N ILE A 12 15.90 1.05 -6.75
CA ILE A 12 16.73 1.92 -5.91
C ILE A 12 16.82 1.48 -4.44
N ILE A 13 15.81 0.80 -3.90
CA ILE A 13 15.82 0.32 -2.52
C ILE A 13 16.91 -0.76 -2.38
N ARG A 14 17.71 -0.66 -1.31
CA ARG A 14 18.76 -1.64 -0.99
C ARG A 14 18.18 -3.03 -0.73
N ARG A 15 19.04 -4.06 -0.80
CA ARG A 15 18.66 -5.41 -0.35
C ARG A 15 18.16 -5.35 1.09
N ASP A 16 17.09 -6.09 1.38
CA ASP A 16 16.39 -6.13 2.67
C ASP A 16 15.80 -4.77 3.12
N GLY A 17 15.77 -3.79 2.20
CA GLY A 17 15.08 -2.53 2.40
C GLY A 17 13.56 -2.67 2.26
N LYS A 18 12.83 -1.68 2.77
CA LYS A 18 11.37 -1.69 2.83
C LYS A 18 10.78 -0.49 2.10
N LEU A 19 9.65 -0.72 1.46
CA LEU A 19 8.74 0.29 0.93
C LEU A 19 7.53 0.37 1.87
N MET A 20 7.10 1.59 2.20
CA MET A 20 5.87 1.83 2.95
C MET A 20 4.88 2.59 2.06
N LEU A 21 3.66 2.07 1.92
CA LEU A 21 2.58 2.74 1.20
C LEU A 21 1.46 3.10 2.17
N GLY A 22 1.12 4.38 2.27
CA GLY A 22 -0.03 4.88 3.03
C GLY A 22 -1.18 5.28 2.09
N LEU A 23 -2.34 4.65 2.26
CA LEU A 23 -3.41 4.66 1.27
C LEU A 23 -4.79 4.83 1.90
N VAL A 24 -5.64 5.61 1.24
CA VAL A 24 -7.10 5.54 1.42
C VAL A 24 -7.66 4.59 0.37
N LEU A 25 -8.03 3.38 0.80
CA LEU A 25 -8.48 2.32 -0.11
C LEU A 25 -9.90 2.57 -0.60
N LYS A 26 -10.16 2.17 -1.85
CA LYS A 26 -11.40 2.43 -2.59
C LYS A 26 -12.67 1.99 -1.85
N GLU A 27 -12.60 0.87 -1.15
CA GLU A 27 -13.75 0.24 -0.50
C GLU A 27 -14.07 0.80 0.89
N SER A 28 -13.16 1.57 1.50
CA SER A 28 -13.33 2.11 2.85
C SER A 28 -14.38 3.22 2.93
N PRO A 29 -14.90 3.53 4.12
CA PRO A 29 -15.81 4.67 4.31
C PRO A 29 -15.21 6.00 3.79
N TRP A 30 -13.92 6.23 4.06
CA TRP A 30 -13.18 7.40 3.58
C TRP A 30 -12.93 7.36 2.07
N GLY A 31 -12.60 6.19 1.51
CA GLY A 31 -12.44 6.02 0.07
C GLY A 31 -13.73 6.30 -0.70
N LYS A 32 -14.87 5.82 -0.20
CA LYS A 32 -16.20 6.12 -0.77
C LYS A 32 -16.52 7.61 -0.68
N PHE A 33 -16.22 8.25 0.44
CA PHE A 33 -16.42 9.69 0.63
C PHE A 33 -15.61 10.52 -0.35
N TYR A 34 -14.32 10.24 -0.52
CA TYR A 34 -13.47 10.99 -1.46
C TYR A 34 -13.77 10.68 -2.93
N GLN A 35 -14.24 9.46 -3.26
CA GLN A 35 -14.77 9.18 -4.59
C GLN A 35 -16.02 10.02 -4.92
N LYS A 36 -16.89 10.30 -3.94
CA LYS A 36 -18.00 11.24 -4.14
C LYS A 36 -17.48 12.66 -4.40
N LYS A 37 -16.51 13.14 -3.61
CA LYS A 37 -15.87 14.46 -3.86
C LYS A 37 -15.20 14.54 -5.24
N LYS A 38 -14.57 13.45 -5.70
CA LYS A 38 -14.04 13.34 -7.07
C LYS A 38 -15.13 13.56 -8.11
N LYS A 39 -16.29 12.90 -7.98
CA LYS A 39 -17.43 13.07 -8.91
C LYS A 39 -17.97 14.50 -8.94
N LEU A 40 -17.86 15.22 -7.82
CA LEU A 40 -18.24 16.63 -7.70
C LEU A 40 -17.15 17.60 -8.20
N GLY A 41 -16.04 17.11 -8.77
CA GLY A 41 -15.00 17.95 -9.35
C GLY A 41 -14.05 18.63 -8.35
N TYR A 42 -13.99 18.16 -7.10
CA TYR A 42 -13.12 18.76 -6.09
C TYR A 42 -11.63 18.72 -6.52
N PRO A 43 -10.88 19.83 -6.43
CA PRO A 43 -9.55 19.97 -7.06
C PRO A 43 -8.53 18.88 -6.69
N PHE A 44 -8.53 18.43 -5.44
CA PHE A 44 -7.58 17.42 -4.97
C PHE A 44 -7.91 15.99 -5.44
N TYR A 45 -9.20 15.67 -5.64
CA TYR A 45 -9.62 14.30 -5.92
C TYR A 45 -10.00 14.06 -7.38
N LYS A 46 -10.23 15.12 -8.17
CA LYS A 46 -10.66 15.00 -9.59
C LYS A 46 -9.75 14.09 -10.41
N HIS A 47 -8.44 14.08 -10.14
CA HIS A 47 -7.46 13.24 -10.84
C HIS A 47 -6.98 12.02 -10.02
N ALA A 48 -7.46 11.85 -8.79
CA ALA A 48 -7.02 10.76 -7.93
C ALA A 48 -7.56 9.40 -8.41
N THR A 49 -6.72 8.36 -8.40
CA THR A 49 -7.14 6.97 -8.62
C THR A 49 -7.19 6.24 -7.29
N PHE A 50 -8.32 5.60 -7.01
CA PHE A 50 -8.53 4.83 -5.79
C PHE A 50 -8.38 3.35 -6.10
N TYR A 51 -7.51 2.67 -5.34
CA TYR A 51 -7.23 1.24 -5.49
C TYR A 51 -7.89 0.45 -4.36
N LYS A 52 -8.31 -0.77 -4.67
CA LYS A 52 -8.66 -1.79 -3.69
C LYS A 52 -7.41 -2.38 -3.05
N PHE A 53 -7.56 -3.02 -1.89
CA PHE A 53 -6.44 -3.66 -1.19
C PHE A 53 -5.70 -4.68 -2.08
N ASP A 54 -6.44 -5.57 -2.74
CA ASP A 54 -5.92 -6.64 -3.59
C ASP A 54 -5.22 -6.12 -4.87
N GLU A 55 -5.69 -5.00 -5.44
CA GLU A 55 -5.02 -4.31 -6.54
C GLU A 55 -3.63 -3.82 -6.14
N VAL A 56 -3.49 -3.25 -4.92
CA VAL A 56 -2.20 -2.77 -4.41
C VAL A 56 -1.26 -3.95 -4.12
N VAL A 57 -1.75 -5.02 -3.49
CA VAL A 57 -0.97 -6.25 -3.27
C VAL A 57 -0.44 -6.80 -4.60
N ARG A 58 -1.28 -6.88 -5.64
CA ARG A 58 -0.86 -7.33 -6.97
C ARG A 58 0.21 -6.44 -7.59
N LEU A 59 0.07 -5.12 -7.48
CA LEU A 59 1.07 -4.17 -7.97
C LEU A 59 2.41 -4.32 -7.26
N LEU A 60 2.41 -4.53 -5.93
CA LEU A 60 3.63 -4.78 -5.16
C LEU A 60 4.33 -6.07 -5.61
N VAL A 61 3.58 -7.16 -5.78
CA VAL A 61 4.11 -8.44 -6.27
C VAL A 61 4.70 -8.30 -7.67
N GLN A 62 3.98 -7.66 -8.59
CA GLN A 62 4.47 -7.41 -9.96
C GLN A 62 5.70 -6.51 -10.01
N ALA A 63 5.94 -5.69 -8.98
CA ALA A 63 7.12 -4.86 -8.84
C ALA A 63 8.30 -5.57 -8.14
N GLY A 64 8.11 -6.81 -7.66
CA GLY A 64 9.14 -7.60 -6.99
C GLY A 64 9.17 -7.48 -5.47
N PHE A 65 8.18 -6.83 -4.86
CA PHE A 65 8.07 -6.74 -3.41
C PHE A 65 7.23 -7.88 -2.81
N VAL A 66 7.51 -8.19 -1.54
CA VAL A 66 6.67 -9.06 -0.71
C VAL A 66 6.00 -8.21 0.37
N THR A 67 4.68 -8.30 0.51
CA THR A 67 3.97 -7.61 1.59
C THR A 67 4.30 -8.30 2.93
N GLU A 68 4.90 -7.56 3.86
CA GLU A 68 5.34 -8.09 5.17
C GLU A 68 4.36 -7.74 6.29
N ARG A 69 3.80 -6.53 6.24
CA ARG A 69 3.00 -5.99 7.33
C ARG A 69 1.89 -5.09 6.80
N THR A 70 0.74 -5.10 7.45
CA THR A 70 -0.34 -4.15 7.19
C THR A 70 -0.82 -3.54 8.50
N VAL A 71 -1.03 -2.23 8.53
CA VAL A 71 -1.58 -1.51 9.70
C VAL A 71 -2.70 -0.61 9.22
N SER A 72 -3.80 -0.52 9.96
CA SER A 72 -4.96 0.30 9.61
C SER A 72 -5.36 1.25 10.73
N THR A 73 -5.89 2.41 10.36
CA THR A 73 -6.41 3.43 11.29
C THR A 73 -7.55 4.23 10.65
N LEU A 74 -8.09 5.23 11.36
CA LEU A 74 -9.28 6.02 10.99
C LEU A 74 -10.54 5.14 10.86
N PHE A 75 -10.97 4.48 11.94
CA PHE A 75 -12.19 3.67 11.94
C PHE A 75 -13.46 4.54 12.10
N GLN A 76 -13.33 5.77 12.60
CA GLN A 76 -14.43 6.74 12.61
C GLN A 76 -14.70 7.25 11.19
N ARG A 77 -15.98 7.54 10.91
CA ARG A 77 -16.42 7.97 9.58
C ARG A 77 -16.00 9.41 9.28
N PRO A 78 -15.85 9.78 7.99
CA PRO A 78 -15.62 11.17 7.59
C PRO A 78 -16.71 12.10 8.15
N GLY A 79 -16.30 13.17 8.84
CA GLY A 79 -17.21 14.14 9.47
C GLY A 79 -17.74 13.76 10.85
N GLU A 80 -17.38 12.58 11.38
CA GLU A 80 -17.84 12.06 12.67
C GLU A 80 -16.68 11.76 13.64
N VAL A 81 -15.48 12.31 13.37
CA VAL A 81 -14.29 12.08 14.21
C VAL A 81 -14.45 12.82 15.55
N ARG A 82 -14.44 12.07 16.66
CA ARG A 82 -14.64 12.61 18.02
C ARG A 82 -13.42 12.46 18.93
N HIS A 83 -12.55 11.50 18.63
CA HIS A 83 -11.37 11.19 19.42
C HIS A 83 -10.23 10.66 18.55
N MET A 84 -9.01 10.65 19.10
CA MET A 84 -7.83 10.04 18.47
C MET A 84 -7.97 8.53 18.43
N GLU A 85 -7.63 7.92 17.29
CA GLU A 85 -7.72 6.46 17.10
C GLU A 85 -6.33 5.83 17.07
N VAL A 86 -6.16 4.76 17.84
CA VAL A 86 -4.93 3.97 17.83
C VAL A 86 -4.94 3.04 16.61
N PRO A 87 -3.85 3.01 15.80
CA PRO A 87 -3.74 2.07 14.69
C PRO A 87 -3.79 0.61 15.15
N LYS A 88 -4.37 -0.26 14.32
CA LYS A 88 -4.46 -1.70 14.56
C LYS A 88 -3.70 -2.47 13.49
N GLU A 89 -3.07 -3.58 13.90
CA GLU A 89 -2.41 -4.50 12.99
C GLU A 89 -3.43 -5.25 12.12
N GLY A 90 -3.13 -5.40 10.83
CA GLY A 90 -3.97 -6.06 9.84
C GLY A 90 -4.70 -5.09 8.91
N TYR A 91 -5.33 -5.66 7.89
CA TYR A 91 -6.22 -4.94 6.98
C TYR A 91 -7.65 -4.99 7.51
N PHE A 92 -8.29 -3.83 7.58
CA PHE A 92 -9.71 -3.72 7.92
C PHE A 92 -10.43 -2.90 6.85
N ALA A 93 -11.41 -3.49 6.17
CA ALA A 93 -12.20 -2.80 5.14
C ALA A 93 -12.96 -1.57 5.69
N GLY A 94 -13.25 -1.55 6.99
CA GLY A 94 -13.86 -0.42 7.69
C GLY A 94 -12.91 0.74 8.00
N ALA A 95 -11.59 0.55 7.90
CA ALA A 95 -10.60 1.57 8.22
C ALA A 95 -10.39 2.56 7.08
N GLY A 96 -10.31 3.84 7.40
CA GLY A 96 -10.13 4.92 6.45
C GLY A 96 -8.75 4.99 5.82
N PHE A 97 -7.72 4.56 6.56
CA PHE A 97 -6.34 4.61 6.13
C PHE A 97 -5.64 3.28 6.40
N THR A 98 -4.85 2.83 5.43
CA THR A 98 -4.10 1.57 5.51
C THR A 98 -2.66 1.81 5.09
N ILE A 99 -1.74 1.30 5.89
CA ILE A 99 -0.30 1.30 5.65
C ILE A 99 0.09 -0.13 5.29
N MET A 100 0.76 -0.30 4.15
CA MET A 100 1.35 -1.57 3.75
C MET A 100 2.88 -1.44 3.75
N VAL A 101 3.55 -2.33 4.46
CA VAL A 101 5.02 -2.45 4.46
C VAL A 101 5.38 -3.61 3.57
N ALA A 102 6.23 -3.36 2.58
CA ALA A 102 6.65 -4.35 1.60
C ALA A 102 8.17 -4.42 1.52
N GLY A 103 8.72 -5.62 1.65
CA GLY A 103 10.16 -5.88 1.65
C GLY A 103 10.69 -6.23 0.27
N LYS A 104 11.91 -5.76 -0.03
CA LYS A 104 12.73 -6.26 -1.13
C LYS A 104 13.57 -7.41 -0.61
N LYS A 105 13.08 -8.64 -0.79
CA LYS A 105 13.85 -9.84 -0.43
C LYS A 105 15.03 -10.00 -1.38
N ALA A 106 16.18 -10.40 -0.85
CA ALA A 106 17.24 -10.92 -1.70
C ALA A 106 16.69 -12.15 -2.45
N VAL A 107 16.91 -12.20 -3.77
CA VAL A 107 16.83 -13.47 -4.48
C VAL A 107 17.92 -14.32 -3.84
N ALA A 108 17.57 -15.49 -3.30
CA ALA A 108 18.57 -16.44 -2.87
C ALA A 108 19.44 -16.74 -4.09
N THR A 109 20.67 -16.24 -4.11
CA THR A 109 21.68 -16.78 -5.01
C THR A 109 21.85 -18.21 -4.57
N GLU A 110 21.29 -19.16 -5.34
CA GLU A 110 21.78 -20.52 -5.32
C GLU A 110 23.29 -20.41 -5.47
N ALA A 111 24.00 -20.72 -4.39
CA ALA A 111 25.42 -20.96 -4.44
C ALA A 111 25.57 -22.13 -5.43
N THR A 112 25.86 -21.81 -6.68
CA THR A 112 26.41 -22.78 -7.61
C THR A 112 27.69 -23.24 -6.94
N ASN A 113 27.63 -24.41 -6.29
CA ASN A 113 28.79 -25.19 -5.91
C ASN A 113 29.57 -25.42 -7.21
N ARG A 114 30.50 -24.51 -7.48
CA ARG A 114 31.66 -24.78 -8.30
C ARG A 114 32.79 -25.09 -7.34
N ASP A 115 33.18 -26.35 -7.43
CA ASP A 115 34.53 -26.87 -7.27
C ASP A 115 35.11 -26.89 -5.86
N TYR A 116 35.25 -28.10 -5.30
CA TYR A 116 36.55 -28.63 -4.85
C TYR A 116 36.56 -30.17 -5.02
N GLU A 117 37.51 -30.61 -5.86
CA GLU A 117 38.06 -31.97 -6.10
C GLU A 117 37.19 -33.04 -6.78
#